data_AF-A0A502GNU6-F1
#
_entry.id   AF-A0A502GNU6-F1
#
_cell.length_a   1.000
_cell.length_b   1.000
_cell.length_c   1.000
_cell.angle_alpha   90.00
_cell.angle_beta   90.00
_cell.angle_gamma   90.00
#
_symmetry.space_group_name_H-M   'P 1'
#
loop_
_entity.id
_entity.type
_entity.pdbx_description
1 polymer ?
#
loop_
_entity_poly.entity_id
_entity_poly.type
_entity_poly.pdbx_seq_one_letter_code
_entity_poly.pdbx_strand_id
1 'polypeptide(L)'
;MERHLLVLLFCYGFSAKAQGTGEIYAAPGMAVHLQSPKPPVPVKKKEPPLLAVLPRFWYNTDSIASKTAQEQLLRTIQSQAKYPFIAEKDGVEGIIFVRVVIAPDGQPIKMNVIRRSTTANNQNGAVEALDAESIRAISTMKFEPKIGATDTITIPINYFIR
;
A
#
# COMPACT_ATOMS: atom_id res chain seq x y z
N MET A 1 45.26 34.71 1.49
CA MET A 1 44.21 35.38 0.68
C MET A 1 42.90 34.67 0.95
N GLU A 2 42.20 35.13 1.98
CA GLU A 2 40.89 34.65 2.37
C GLU A 2 39.83 35.16 1.40
N ARG A 3 38.96 34.28 0.90
CA ARG A 3 37.60 34.67 0.50
C ARG A 3 36.61 33.59 0.92
N HIS A 4 35.59 34.09 1.60
CA HIS A 4 34.58 33.39 2.35
C HIS A 4 33.67 32.48 1.53
N LEU A 5 33.26 31.44 2.24
CA LEU A 5 32.19 30.47 2.01
C LEU A 5 30.78 31.11 2.05
N LEU A 6 29.86 30.46 1.36
CA LEU A 6 28.41 30.32 1.63
C LEU A 6 27.46 31.39 1.03
N VAL A 7 26.46 30.94 0.26
CA VAL A 7 25.03 30.92 0.63
C VAL A 7 24.19 30.34 -0.54
N LEU A 8 23.39 29.32 -0.20
CA LEU A 8 22.31 28.72 -0.99
C LEU A 8 21.13 29.69 -1.14
N LEU A 9 20.49 29.74 -2.30
CA LEU A 9 19.09 30.14 -2.41
C LEU A 9 18.38 29.38 -3.55
N PHE A 10 17.79 28.25 -3.15
CA PHE A 10 16.59 27.69 -3.75
C PHE A 10 15.47 28.72 -3.62
N CYS A 11 14.72 28.99 -4.68
CA CYS A 11 13.27 29.22 -4.61
C CYS A 11 12.69 29.33 -6.02
N TYR A 12 12.23 28.19 -6.53
CA TYR A 12 11.17 28.12 -7.54
C TYR A 12 9.96 28.90 -7.04
N GLY A 13 9.59 29.97 -7.75
CA GLY A 13 8.34 30.70 -7.56
C GLY A 13 7.50 30.62 -8.82
N PHE A 14 6.76 29.51 -9.00
CA PHE A 14 5.68 29.43 -9.96
C PHE A 14 4.41 29.99 -9.29
N SER A 15 3.91 31.12 -9.78
CA SER A 15 2.57 31.61 -9.44
C SER A 15 1.99 32.30 -10.67
N ALA A 16 1.35 31.51 -11.51
CA ALA A 16 0.42 32.02 -12.51
C ALA A 16 -1.00 31.80 -11.96
N LYS A 17 -1.64 32.89 -11.54
CA LYS A 17 -3.10 32.93 -11.38
C LYS A 17 -3.71 33.18 -12.75
N ALA A 18 -4.57 32.28 -13.20
CA ALA A 18 -5.47 32.53 -14.31
C ALA A 18 -6.91 32.48 -13.77
N GLN A 19 -7.54 33.66 -13.69
CA GLN A 19 -8.98 33.82 -13.54
C GLN A 19 -9.63 33.47 -14.88
N GLY A 20 -10.49 32.45 -14.89
CA GLY A 20 -11.37 32.15 -16.02
C GLY A 20 -12.82 32.37 -15.60
N THR A 21 -13.28 33.62 -15.65
CA THR A 21 -14.70 33.98 -15.58
C THR A 21 -15.32 33.69 -16.95
N GLY A 22 -15.94 32.53 -17.11
CA GLY A 22 -16.77 32.21 -18.27
C GLY A 22 -18.23 32.52 -17.98
N GLU A 23 -18.71 33.67 -18.42
CA GLU A 23 -20.15 33.98 -18.45
C GLU A 23 -20.83 33.08 -19.49
N ILE A 24 -21.81 32.27 -19.05
CA ILE A 24 -22.55 31.36 -19.93
C ILE A 24 -23.71 32.14 -20.55
N TYR A 25 -23.54 32.61 -21.78
CA TYR A 25 -24.64 33.17 -22.58
C TYR A 25 -25.40 32.02 -23.25
N ALA A 26 -26.55 31.62 -22.70
CA ALA A 26 -27.48 30.72 -23.38
C ALA A 26 -28.43 31.54 -24.26
N ALA A 27 -28.48 31.24 -25.56
CA ALA A 27 -29.42 31.86 -26.49
C ALA A 27 -30.89 31.54 -26.09
N PRO A 28 -31.82 32.51 -26.15
CA PRO A 28 -33.23 32.29 -25.81
C PRO A 28 -33.90 31.30 -26.78
N GLY A 29 -34.50 30.24 -26.26
CA GLY A 29 -35.40 29.36 -27.03
C GLY A 29 -35.04 27.87 -27.09
N MET A 30 -33.89 27.46 -26.56
CA MET A 30 -33.54 26.03 -26.43
C MET A 30 -33.81 25.54 -25.01
N ALA A 31 -34.66 24.53 -24.86
CA ALA A 31 -34.86 23.86 -23.58
C ALA A 31 -33.57 23.12 -23.17
N VAL A 32 -32.90 23.61 -22.12
CA VAL A 32 -31.73 22.95 -21.55
C VAL A 32 -32.20 21.70 -20.81
N HIS A 33 -31.89 20.52 -21.34
CA HIS A 33 -32.05 19.26 -20.62
C HIS A 33 -30.99 19.20 -19.51
N LEU A 34 -31.36 19.61 -18.29
CA LEU A 34 -30.55 19.41 -17.10
C LEU A 34 -30.52 17.90 -16.80
N GLN A 35 -29.48 17.21 -17.27
CA GLN A 35 -29.16 15.88 -16.74
C GLN A 35 -28.82 16.06 -15.26
N SER A 36 -29.77 15.75 -14.39
CA SER A 36 -29.50 15.64 -12.96
C SER A 36 -28.32 14.67 -12.78
N PRO A 37 -27.21 15.08 -12.13
CA PRO A 37 -26.12 14.17 -11.90
C PRO A 37 -26.66 12.95 -11.14
N LYS A 38 -26.34 11.77 -11.66
CA LYS A 38 -26.62 10.47 -11.02
C LYS A 38 -26.28 10.61 -9.53
N PRO A 39 -27.16 10.17 -8.61
CA PRO A 39 -26.92 10.30 -7.18
C PRO A 39 -25.50 9.81 -6.88
N PRO A 40 -24.68 10.58 -6.13
CA PRO A 40 -23.33 10.19 -5.85
C PRO A 40 -23.39 8.82 -5.20
N VAL A 41 -22.78 7.83 -5.85
CA VAL A 41 -22.55 6.51 -5.26
C VAL A 41 -22.07 6.76 -3.84
N PRO A 42 -22.66 6.13 -2.80
CA PRO A 42 -22.21 6.33 -1.44
C PRO A 42 -20.72 6.02 -1.43
N VAL A 43 -19.92 7.09 -1.30
CA VAL A 43 -18.48 7.00 -1.20
C VAL A 43 -18.25 6.19 0.04
N LYS A 44 -17.84 4.92 -0.11
CA LYS A 44 -17.26 4.14 0.99
C LYS A 44 -16.25 5.08 1.62
N LYS A 45 -16.54 5.56 2.84
CA LYS A 45 -15.64 6.44 3.59
C LYS A 45 -14.27 5.77 3.51
N LYS A 46 -13.32 6.42 2.83
CA LYS A 46 -11.91 6.14 3.04
C LYS A 46 -11.68 6.58 4.48
N GLU A 47 -11.80 5.63 5.39
CA GLU A 47 -11.47 5.85 6.78
C GLU A 47 -9.98 6.23 6.83
N PRO A 48 -9.64 7.44 7.34
CA PRO A 48 -8.26 7.86 7.48
C PRO A 48 -7.47 6.80 8.26
N PRO A 49 -6.19 6.54 7.92
CA PRO A 49 -5.46 5.41 8.46
C PRO A 49 -5.11 5.69 9.93
N LEU A 50 -5.96 5.25 10.84
CA LEU A 50 -5.60 5.12 12.25
C LEU A 50 -4.63 3.95 12.35
N LEU A 51 -3.35 4.17 12.00
CA LEU A 51 -2.22 3.23 12.14
C LEU A 51 -2.71 1.78 12.33
N ALA A 52 -3.31 1.22 11.27
CA ALA A 52 -4.29 0.13 11.41
C ALA A 52 -3.62 -1.09 12.05
N VAL A 53 -3.81 -1.25 13.35
CA VAL A 53 -3.30 -2.41 14.09
C VAL A 53 -4.05 -3.61 13.55
N LEU A 54 -3.29 -4.59 13.07
CA LEU A 54 -3.84 -5.72 12.34
C LEU A 54 -4.34 -6.79 13.32
N PRO A 55 -5.56 -7.31 13.12
CA PRO A 55 -6.13 -8.33 14.00
C PRO A 55 -5.35 -9.64 13.93
N ARG A 56 -5.16 -10.29 15.08
CA ARG A 56 -4.64 -11.67 15.16
C ARG A 56 -5.75 -12.70 14.91
N PHE A 57 -6.25 -12.70 13.68
CA PHE A 57 -7.47 -13.40 13.28
C PHE A 57 -7.46 -14.92 13.48
N TRP A 58 -6.29 -15.55 13.63
CA TRP A 58 -6.17 -16.99 13.93
C TRP A 58 -6.68 -17.37 15.33
N TYR A 59 -7.00 -16.40 16.19
CA TYR A 59 -7.69 -16.65 17.46
C TYR A 59 -9.22 -16.54 17.36
N ASN A 60 -9.76 -16.09 16.22
CA ASN A 60 -11.19 -15.92 16.06
C ASN A 60 -11.86 -17.28 15.91
N THR A 61 -12.87 -17.53 16.75
CA THR A 61 -13.72 -18.73 16.63
C THR A 61 -14.77 -18.57 15.52
N ASP A 62 -15.12 -17.33 15.17
CA ASP A 62 -16.05 -17.00 14.09
C ASP A 62 -15.35 -17.02 12.71
N SER A 63 -15.83 -17.87 11.81
CA SER A 63 -15.27 -18.04 10.46
C SER A 63 -15.41 -16.80 9.58
N ILE A 64 -16.48 -16.00 9.74
CA ILE A 64 -16.72 -14.79 8.97
C ILE A 64 -15.73 -13.71 9.42
N ALA A 65 -15.64 -13.48 10.73
CA ALA A 65 -14.72 -12.51 11.30
C ALA A 65 -13.26 -12.86 10.97
N SER A 66 -12.89 -14.13 11.06
CA SER A 66 -11.56 -14.62 10.68
C SER A 66 -11.23 -14.31 9.21
N LYS A 67 -12.15 -14.63 8.30
CA LYS A 67 -11.99 -14.36 6.86
C LYS A 67 -11.87 -12.86 6.56
N THR A 68 -12.75 -12.03 7.12
CA THR A 68 -12.72 -10.58 6.91
C THR A 68 -11.40 -9.97 7.42
N ALA A 69 -10.93 -10.40 8.59
CA ALA A 69 -9.68 -9.96 9.16
C ALA A 69 -8.45 -10.43 8.35
N GLN A 70 -8.48 -11.64 7.81
CA GLN A 70 -7.47 -12.13 6.86
C GLN A 70 -7.45 -11.29 5.58
N GLU A 71 -8.61 -10.96 5.01
CA GLU A 71 -8.71 -10.10 3.83
C GLU A 71 -8.16 -8.69 4.12
N GLN A 72 -8.42 -8.14 5.30
CA GLN A 72 -7.88 -6.86 5.74
C GLN A 72 -6.35 -6.89 5.82
N LEU A 73 -5.77 -7.96 6.39
CA LEU A 73 -4.32 -8.17 6.40
C LEU A 73 -3.75 -8.13 4.97
N LEU A 74 -4.31 -8.93 4.07
CA LEU A 74 -3.83 -9.01 2.68
C LEU A 74 -3.94 -7.67 1.94
N ARG A 75 -5.06 -6.94 2.13
CA ARG A 75 -5.24 -5.60 1.54
C ARG A 75 -4.26 -4.59 2.10
N THR A 76 -3.96 -4.64 3.39
CA THR A 76 -3.01 -3.74 4.04
C THR A 76 -1.60 -3.99 3.52
N ILE A 77 -1.22 -5.27 3.37
CA ILE A 77 0.08 -5.63 2.79
C ILE A 77 0.18 -5.15 1.36
N GLN A 78 -0.84 -5.40 0.54
CA GLN A 78 -0.85 -4.97 -0.86
C GLN A 78 -0.81 -3.44 -1.01
N SER A 79 -1.33 -2.68 -0.05
CA SER A 79 -1.25 -1.21 -0.08
C SER A 79 0.11 -0.66 0.35
N GLN A 80 0.86 -1.43 1.15
CA GLN A 80 2.19 -1.06 1.63
C GLN A 80 3.34 -1.61 0.78
N ALA A 81 3.13 -2.74 0.12
CA ALA A 81 4.08 -3.36 -0.79
C ALA A 81 4.20 -2.52 -2.07
N LYS A 82 5.43 -2.22 -2.45
CA LYS A 82 5.78 -1.56 -3.70
C LYS A 82 6.25 -2.60 -4.71
N TYR A 83 6.07 -2.34 -5.99
CA TYR A 83 6.69 -3.17 -7.02
C TYR A 83 8.14 -2.68 -7.22
N PRO A 84 9.18 -3.52 -7.01
CA PRO A 84 10.55 -3.11 -7.29
C PRO A 84 10.76 -2.87 -8.79
N PHE A 85 11.42 -1.76 -9.13
CA PHE A 85 11.65 -1.35 -10.52
C PHE A 85 12.31 -2.45 -11.37
N ILE A 86 13.30 -3.17 -10.83
CA ILE A 86 13.99 -4.25 -11.55
C ILE A 86 13.04 -5.41 -11.87
N ALA A 87 12.14 -5.77 -10.95
CA ALA A 87 11.18 -6.84 -11.14
C ALA A 87 10.09 -6.44 -12.14
N GLU A 88 9.67 -5.17 -12.13
CA GLU A 88 8.74 -4.63 -13.11
C GLU A 88 9.36 -4.59 -14.51
N LYS A 89 10.59 -4.07 -14.63
CA LYS A 89 11.33 -3.97 -15.90
C LYS A 89 11.58 -5.35 -16.53
N ASP A 90 11.87 -6.35 -15.71
CA ASP A 90 12.18 -7.70 -16.17
C ASP A 90 10.94 -8.60 -16.28
N GLY A 91 9.74 -8.06 -16.02
CA GLY A 91 8.48 -8.79 -16.16
C GLY A 91 8.33 -9.97 -15.17
N VAL A 92 8.95 -9.87 -13.99
CA VAL A 92 8.94 -10.95 -13.00
C VAL A 92 7.72 -10.80 -12.10
N GLU A 93 6.81 -11.76 -12.19
CA GLU A 93 5.57 -11.84 -11.42
C GLU A 93 5.59 -13.05 -10.49
N GLY A 94 4.75 -13.04 -9.46
CA GLY A 94 4.57 -14.20 -8.60
C GLY A 94 4.09 -13.91 -7.19
N ILE A 95 4.23 -14.95 -6.36
CA ILE A 95 3.86 -14.91 -4.94
C ILE A 95 5.07 -15.24 -4.08
N ILE A 96 5.37 -14.36 -3.13
CA ILE A 96 6.41 -14.54 -2.11
C ILE A 96 5.73 -14.96 -0.80
N PHE A 97 6.15 -16.07 -0.22
CA PHE A 97 5.63 -16.57 1.06
C PHE A 97 6.63 -16.25 2.17
N VAL A 98 6.26 -15.32 3.03
CA VAL A 98 7.10 -14.89 4.16
C VAL A 98 6.55 -15.50 5.45
N ARG A 99 7.38 -16.27 6.15
CA ARG A 99 7.12 -16.70 7.52
C ARG A 99 7.50 -15.58 8.46
N VAL A 100 6.58 -15.18 9.31
CA VAL A 100 6.76 -14.10 10.28
C VAL A 100 6.47 -14.60 11.69
N VAL A 101 7.36 -14.25 12.62
CA VAL A 101 7.17 -14.43 14.05
C VAL A 101 6.73 -13.09 14.64
N ILE A 102 5.59 -13.09 15.31
CA ILE A 102 4.96 -11.91 15.91
C ILE A 102 5.12 -12.01 17.43
N ALA A 103 5.77 -11.03 18.04
CA ALA A 103 5.98 -10.96 19.48
C ALA A 103 4.70 -10.60 20.25
N PRO A 104 4.65 -10.79 21.57
CA PRO A 104 3.47 -10.47 22.39
C PRO A 104 3.00 -9.01 22.31
N ASP A 105 3.90 -8.08 21.98
CA ASP A 105 3.60 -6.66 21.77
C ASP A 105 2.97 -6.34 20.40
N GLY A 106 2.86 -7.34 19.53
CA GLY A 106 2.32 -7.18 18.18
C GLY A 106 3.36 -6.81 17.12
N GLN A 107 4.64 -6.77 17.47
CA GLN A 107 5.70 -6.44 16.52
C GLN A 107 6.21 -7.68 15.79
N PRO A 108 6.48 -7.59 14.47
CA PRO A 108 7.19 -8.64 13.74
C PRO A 108 8.65 -8.68 14.21
N ILE A 109 9.08 -9.79 14.82
CA ILE A 109 10.45 -9.92 15.35
C ILE A 109 11.38 -10.76 14.46
N LYS A 110 10.84 -11.66 13.65
CA LYS A 110 11.61 -12.49 12.72
C LYS A 110 10.81 -12.71 11.45
N MET A 111 11.43 -12.47 10.30
CA MET A 111 10.83 -12.66 8.98
C MET A 111 11.77 -13.49 8.13
N ASN A 112 11.26 -14.54 7.49
CA ASN A 112 12.03 -15.38 6.60
C ASN A 112 11.20 -15.78 5.38
N VAL A 113 11.76 -15.66 4.18
CA VAL A 113 11.11 -16.14 2.96
C VAL A 113 11.26 -17.66 2.92
N ILE A 114 10.14 -18.37 2.96
CA ILE A 114 10.13 -19.84 3.00
C ILE A 114 9.82 -20.47 1.64
N ARG A 115 9.14 -19.73 0.76
CA ARG A 115 8.77 -20.21 -0.57
C ARG A 115 8.59 -19.03 -1.51
N ARG A 116 8.94 -19.26 -2.76
CA ARG A 116 8.73 -18.34 -3.88
C ARG A 116 7.99 -19.10 -4.97
N SER A 117 7.03 -18.45 -5.59
CA SER A 117 6.31 -18.95 -6.74
C SER A 117 6.30 -17.85 -7.79
N THR A 118 7.44 -17.70 -8.47
CA THR A 118 7.71 -16.61 -9.43
C THR A 118 7.87 -17.15 -10.85
N THR A 119 7.67 -16.29 -11.85
CA THR A 119 7.92 -16.62 -13.26
C THR A 119 9.42 -16.79 -13.55
N ALA A 120 10.28 -16.13 -12.79
CA ALA A 120 11.74 -16.23 -12.89
C ALA A 120 12.36 -17.25 -11.92
N ASN A 121 13.59 -17.66 -12.22
CA ASN A 121 14.42 -18.51 -11.36
C ASN A 121 14.76 -17.83 -10.02
N ASN A 122 14.94 -18.63 -8.97
CA ASN A 122 15.23 -18.15 -7.62
C ASN A 122 16.57 -17.39 -7.46
N GLN A 123 17.50 -17.48 -8.42
CA GLN A 123 18.79 -16.77 -8.39
C GLN A 123 18.79 -15.49 -9.23
N ASN A 124 17.60 -14.90 -9.44
CA ASN A 124 17.46 -13.66 -10.20
C ASN A 124 17.41 -12.47 -9.23
N GLY A 125 18.20 -11.41 -9.49
CA GLY A 125 18.18 -10.18 -8.70
C GLY A 125 16.81 -9.50 -8.64
N ALA A 126 15.96 -9.71 -9.65
CA ALA A 126 14.55 -9.29 -9.60
C ALA A 126 13.76 -10.00 -8.49
N VAL A 127 13.98 -11.31 -8.31
CA VAL A 127 13.32 -12.10 -7.26
C VAL A 127 13.83 -11.70 -5.87
N GLU A 128 15.14 -11.46 -5.74
CA GLU A 128 15.72 -10.95 -4.50
C GLU A 128 15.16 -9.57 -4.11
N ALA A 129 14.91 -8.70 -5.10
CA ALA A 129 14.26 -7.41 -4.86
C ALA A 129 12.81 -7.57 -4.34
N LEU A 130 12.07 -8.56 -4.86
CA LEU A 130 10.72 -8.89 -4.36
C LEU A 130 10.76 -9.42 -2.92
N ASP A 131 11.76 -10.23 -2.57
CA ASP A 131 11.95 -10.72 -1.21
C ASP A 131 12.22 -9.58 -0.21
N ALA A 132 13.17 -8.70 -0.55
CA ALA A 132 13.55 -7.57 0.28
C ALA A 132 12.36 -6.63 0.53
N GLU A 133 11.58 -6.38 -0.52
CA GLU A 133 10.39 -5.54 -0.46
C GLU A 133 9.26 -6.21 0.35
N SER A 134 9.09 -7.53 0.21
CA SER A 134 8.16 -8.31 1.02
C SER A 134 8.47 -8.19 2.52
N ILE A 135 9.75 -8.31 2.89
CA ILE A 135 10.20 -8.15 4.27
C ILE A 135 9.99 -6.72 4.76
N ARG A 136 10.31 -5.71 3.94
CA ARG A 136 10.12 -4.29 4.27
C ARG A 136 8.64 -3.94 4.48
N ALA A 137 7.76 -4.47 3.63
CA ALA A 137 6.33 -4.25 3.76
C ALA A 137 5.82 -4.81 5.09
N ILE A 138 6.24 -6.04 5.45
CA ILE A 138 5.81 -6.66 6.70
C ILE A 138 6.41 -6.01 7.94
N SER A 139 7.67 -5.58 7.89
CA SER A 139 8.33 -4.93 9.03
C SER A 139 7.69 -3.60 9.44
N THR A 140 6.96 -2.95 8.52
CA THR A 140 6.26 -1.68 8.78
C THR A 140 4.92 -1.88 9.48
N MET A 141 4.39 -3.11 9.49
CA MET A 141 3.08 -3.41 10.06
C MET A 141 3.13 -3.64 11.56
N LYS A 142 1.99 -3.38 12.21
CA LYS A 142 1.76 -3.72 13.62
C LYS A 142 0.55 -4.62 13.75
N PHE A 143 0.66 -5.64 14.57
CA PHE A 143 -0.43 -6.54 14.93
C PHE A 143 -0.99 -6.20 16.31
N GLU A 144 -2.18 -6.69 16.61
CA GLU A 144 -2.74 -6.56 17.95
C GLU A 144 -1.81 -7.22 18.97
N PRO A 145 -1.52 -6.57 20.12
CA PRO A 145 -0.75 -7.19 21.17
C PRO A 145 -1.55 -8.32 21.81
N LYS A 146 -0.85 -9.40 22.18
CA LYS A 146 -1.41 -10.51 22.93
C LYS A 146 -0.39 -10.99 23.95
N ILE A 147 -0.66 -10.68 25.21
CA ILE A 147 0.23 -10.97 26.34
C ILE A 147 0.51 -12.48 26.38
N GLY A 148 1.80 -12.83 26.44
CA GLY A 148 2.27 -14.22 26.55
C GLY A 148 2.17 -15.06 25.26
N ALA A 149 1.72 -14.50 24.14
CA ALA A 149 1.58 -15.23 22.88
C ALA A 149 2.59 -14.75 21.82
N THR A 150 3.49 -15.65 21.43
CA THR A 150 4.34 -15.49 20.26
C THR A 150 3.78 -16.34 19.13
N ASP A 151 3.35 -15.71 18.05
CA ASP A 151 2.69 -16.40 16.94
C ASP A 151 3.61 -16.51 15.73
N THR A 152 3.52 -17.62 14.99
CA THR A 152 4.22 -17.77 13.71
C THR A 152 3.20 -17.97 12.60
N ILE A 153 3.20 -17.07 11.62
CA ILE A 153 2.27 -17.12 10.48
C ILE A 153 3.05 -17.09 9.16
N THR A 154 2.43 -17.58 8.09
CA THR A 154 2.96 -17.43 6.73
C THR A 154 2.04 -16.50 5.96
N ILE A 155 2.61 -15.43 5.41
CA ILE A 155 1.87 -14.43 4.66
C ILE A 155 2.26 -14.52 3.18
N PRO A 156 1.31 -14.75 2.26
CA PRO A 156 1.54 -14.62 0.83
C PRO A 156 1.46 -13.16 0.39
N ILE A 157 2.46 -12.71 -0.36
CA ILE A 157 2.50 -11.38 -0.99
C ILE A 157 2.50 -11.56 -2.50
N ASN A 158 1.54 -10.92 -3.16
CA ASN A 158 1.28 -11.08 -4.58
C ASN A 158 1.87 -9.91 -5.36
N TYR A 159 2.63 -10.22 -6.40
CA TYR A 159 3.20 -9.27 -7.36
C TYR A 159 2.77 -9.66 -8.76
N PHE A 160 1.85 -8.88 -9.34
CA PHE A 160 1.34 -9.09 -10.69
C PHE A 160 1.29 -7.74 -11.42
N ILE A 161 1.75 -7.74 -12.67
CA ILE A 161 1.67 -6.61 -13.59
C ILE A 161 0.27 -6.65 -14.22
N ARG A 162 -0.40 -5.50 -14.30
CA ARG A 162 -1.76 -5.40 -14.86
C ARG A 162 -1.74 -4.80 -16.25
#